data_AF-A0A3Q1B126-F1
#
_entry.id   AF-A0A3Q1B126-F1
#
_cell.length_a   1.000
_cell.length_b   1.000
_cell.length_c   1.000
_cell.angle_alpha   90.00
_cell.angle_beta   90.00
_cell.angle_gamma   90.00
#
_symmetry.space_group_name_H-M   'P 1'
#
loop_
_entity.id
_entity.type
_entity.pdbx_description
1 polymer ?
#
loop_
_entity_poly.entity_id
_entity_poly.type
_entity_poly.pdbx_seq_one_letter_code
_entity_poly.pdbx_strand_id
1 'polypeptide(L)'
;MGYGNIMRVETTGASWETAQQDRLGYSGVRASHTMAEMDAGRMEKYRSKINAVGREKGVEPALIAAIISRESRAGNMLVNGRGDHGKAWGLMQVDDDPEGGNHEVEGDWDSKEHLCQATGILIGFINRIRDKFPGWTSEQQLKGGLAAYNMGDGNVHSYQNVDERTTGKDYSNDVVARAQWYKTKGGF
;
A
#
# COMPACT_ATOMS: atom_id res chain seq x y z
N MET A 1 -13.91 -15.21 -5.07
CA MET A 1 -14.16 -14.35 -3.89
C MET A 1 -13.14 -13.22 -3.92
N GLY A 2 -13.58 -11.96 -3.83
CA GLY A 2 -12.67 -10.80 -3.88
C GLY A 2 -11.91 -10.59 -2.56
N TYR A 3 -10.96 -9.66 -2.56
CA TYR A 3 -10.16 -9.31 -1.37
C TYR A 3 -10.84 -8.33 -0.40
N GLY A 4 -12.07 -7.90 -0.69
CA GLY A 4 -12.80 -6.85 0.02
C GLY A 4 -13.02 -5.64 -0.90
N ASN A 5 -14.05 -4.83 -0.63
CA ASN A 5 -14.30 -3.61 -1.40
C ASN A 5 -13.63 -2.41 -0.70
N ILE A 6 -12.62 -1.81 -1.33
CA ILE A 6 -11.83 -0.72 -0.72
C ILE A 6 -12.68 0.51 -0.34
N MET A 7 -13.81 0.74 -1.02
CA MET A 7 -14.73 1.84 -0.73
C MET A 7 -15.55 1.62 0.54
N ARG A 8 -15.55 0.39 1.08
CA ARG A 8 -16.26 0.01 2.31
C ARG A 8 -15.31 -0.16 3.50
N VAL A 9 -14.01 -0.05 3.28
CA VAL A 9 -13.01 -0.12 4.36
C VAL A 9 -13.00 1.22 5.10
N GLU A 10 -13.22 1.18 6.40
CA GLU A 10 -13.14 2.36 7.25
C GLU A 10 -11.68 2.84 7.37
N THR A 11 -11.47 4.15 7.37
CA THR A 11 -10.14 4.74 7.49
C THR A 11 -10.17 6.09 8.19
N THR A 12 -9.15 6.34 9.01
CA THR A 12 -8.84 7.66 9.57
C THR A 12 -7.90 8.48 8.68
N GLY A 13 -7.31 7.88 7.64
CA GLY A 13 -6.30 8.49 6.77
C GLY A 13 -4.94 8.70 7.45
N ALA A 14 -4.15 9.60 6.88
CA ALA A 14 -2.79 9.87 7.33
C ALA A 14 -2.72 10.48 8.74
N SER A 15 -1.73 10.07 9.51
CA SER A 15 -1.29 10.74 10.73
C SER A 15 -0.73 12.13 10.43
N TRP A 16 -0.51 12.92 11.48
CA TRP A 16 0.22 14.18 11.37
C TRP A 16 1.65 13.99 10.86
N GLU A 17 2.34 12.94 11.32
CA GLU A 17 3.71 12.62 10.93
C GLU A 17 3.83 12.38 9.41
N THR A 18 2.96 11.53 8.87
CA THR A 18 2.93 11.26 7.42
C THR A 18 2.55 12.51 6.62
N ALA A 19 1.54 13.27 7.08
CA ALA A 19 1.10 14.48 6.39
C ALA A 19 2.19 15.58 6.33
N GLN A 20 3.06 15.65 7.34
CA GLN A 20 4.17 16.61 7.40
C GLN A 20 5.27 16.34 6.36
N GLN A 21 5.35 15.13 5.79
CA GLN A 21 6.28 14.84 4.70
C GLN A 21 6.04 15.75 3.48
N ASP A 22 4.76 16.11 3.24
CA ASP A 22 4.35 17.07 2.21
C ASP A 22 4.00 18.46 2.80
N ARG A 23 4.43 18.74 4.04
CA ARG A 23 4.24 20.01 4.76
C ARG A 23 2.77 20.42 4.87
N LEU A 24 1.86 19.46 4.97
CA LEU A 24 0.44 19.75 5.09
C LEU A 24 0.12 20.21 6.52
N GLY A 25 -0.61 21.32 6.64
CA GLY A 25 -1.09 21.84 7.93
C GLY A 25 -2.29 21.08 8.52
N TYR A 26 -2.59 19.87 8.02
CA TYR A 26 -3.72 19.04 8.43
C TYR A 26 -3.39 17.55 8.23
N SER A 27 -4.08 16.69 8.97
CA SER A 27 -3.98 15.23 8.88
C SER A 27 -5.33 14.60 8.48
N GLY A 28 -5.37 13.27 8.52
CA GLY A 28 -6.54 12.44 8.27
C GLY A 28 -6.78 12.15 6.79
N VAL A 29 -7.99 11.71 6.46
CA VAL A 29 -8.39 11.35 5.08
C VAL A 29 -8.11 12.46 4.08
N ARG A 30 -8.32 13.72 4.48
CA ARG A 30 -8.03 14.88 3.62
C ARG A 30 -6.55 14.94 3.23
N ALA A 31 -5.64 14.67 4.17
CA ALA A 31 -4.21 14.65 3.89
C ALA A 31 -3.85 13.52 2.94
N SER A 32 -4.34 12.31 3.18
CA SER A 32 -4.15 11.16 2.27
C SER A 32 -4.60 11.47 0.85
N HIS A 33 -5.79 12.06 0.67
CA HIS A 33 -6.29 12.45 -0.64
C HIS A 33 -5.39 13.48 -1.32
N THR A 34 -4.94 14.51 -0.59
CA THR A 34 -4.00 15.52 -1.12
C THR A 34 -2.68 14.87 -1.56
N MET A 35 -2.13 13.96 -0.76
CA MET A 35 -0.87 13.27 -1.10
C MET A 35 -1.02 12.36 -2.33
N ALA A 36 -2.14 11.64 -2.44
CA ALA A 36 -2.46 10.84 -3.63
C ALA A 36 -2.61 11.70 -4.90
N GLU A 37 -3.25 12.87 -4.77
CA GLU A 37 -3.38 13.85 -5.85
C GLU A 37 -2.03 14.41 -6.31
N MET A 38 -1.13 14.75 -5.37
CA MET A 38 0.23 15.19 -5.68
C MET A 38 1.05 14.13 -6.44
N ASP A 39 0.75 12.85 -6.22
CA ASP A 39 1.41 11.72 -6.89
C ASP A 39 0.75 11.34 -8.23
N ALA A 40 -0.49 11.75 -8.47
CA ALA A 40 -1.31 11.27 -9.59
C ALA A 40 -0.68 11.53 -10.97
N GLY A 41 -0.06 12.69 -11.16
CA GLY A 41 0.63 13.02 -12.42
C GLY A 41 1.82 12.11 -12.71
N ARG A 42 2.56 11.66 -11.69
CA ARG A 42 3.64 10.67 -11.83
C ARG A 42 3.08 9.26 -12.02
N MET A 43 2.00 8.94 -11.30
CA MET A 43 1.34 7.63 -11.33
C MET A 43 0.85 7.25 -12.73
N GLU A 44 0.48 8.22 -13.56
CA GLU A 44 -0.01 8.00 -14.93
C GLU A 44 0.94 7.13 -15.77
N LYS A 45 2.26 7.30 -15.58
CA LYS A 45 3.30 6.52 -16.28
C LYS A 45 3.15 5.01 -16.10
N TYR A 46 2.55 4.59 -14.99
CA TYR A 46 2.43 3.20 -14.58
C TYR A 46 1.01 2.64 -14.75
N ARG A 47 0.04 3.46 -15.20
CA ARG A 47 -1.40 3.10 -15.24
C ARG A 47 -1.66 1.78 -15.97
N SER A 48 -1.07 1.59 -17.16
CA SER A 48 -1.32 0.37 -17.94
C SER A 48 -0.79 -0.89 -17.23
N LYS A 49 0.40 -0.81 -16.61
CA LYS A 49 1.01 -1.90 -15.83
C LYS A 49 0.17 -2.21 -14.59
N ILE A 50 -0.22 -1.17 -13.83
CA ILE A 50 -1.06 -1.28 -12.64
C ILE A 50 -2.40 -1.94 -12.97
N ASN A 51 -3.07 -1.50 -14.05
CA ASN A 51 -4.34 -2.08 -14.48
C ASN A 51 -4.20 -3.54 -14.95
N ALA A 52 -3.11 -3.86 -15.66
CA ALA A 52 -2.83 -5.21 -16.09
C ALA A 52 -2.60 -6.15 -14.90
N VAL A 53 -1.80 -5.73 -13.92
CA VAL A 53 -1.50 -6.50 -12.70
C VAL A 53 -2.77 -6.66 -11.85
N GLY A 54 -3.53 -5.58 -11.66
CA GLY A 54 -4.79 -5.65 -10.91
C GLY A 54 -5.78 -6.65 -11.49
N ARG A 55 -5.93 -6.66 -12.82
CA ARG A 55 -6.75 -7.67 -13.52
C ARG A 55 -6.20 -9.09 -13.35
N GLU A 56 -4.89 -9.27 -13.50
CA GLU A 56 -4.23 -10.59 -13.43
C GLU A 56 -4.31 -11.19 -12.01
N LYS A 57 -4.15 -10.35 -10.98
CA LYS A 57 -4.12 -10.77 -9.58
C LYS A 57 -5.48 -10.69 -8.88
N GLY A 58 -6.50 -10.12 -9.54
CA GLY A 58 -7.82 -9.91 -8.94
C GLY A 58 -7.83 -8.85 -7.82
N VAL A 59 -6.91 -7.89 -7.87
CA VAL A 59 -6.75 -6.79 -6.91
C VAL A 59 -7.15 -5.49 -7.59
N GLU A 60 -7.87 -4.61 -6.89
CA GLU A 60 -8.28 -3.33 -7.46
C GLU A 60 -7.05 -2.48 -7.85
N PRO A 61 -6.95 -1.97 -9.10
CA PRO A 61 -5.81 -1.15 -9.54
C PRO A 61 -5.59 0.08 -8.65
N ALA A 62 -6.67 0.66 -8.12
CA ALA A 62 -6.60 1.78 -7.19
C ALA A 62 -5.86 1.46 -5.89
N LEU A 63 -5.91 0.20 -5.42
CA LEU A 63 -5.18 -0.25 -4.24
C LEU A 63 -3.67 -0.35 -4.52
N ILE A 64 -3.31 -0.88 -5.68
CA ILE A 64 -1.90 -0.96 -6.13
C ILE A 64 -1.33 0.47 -6.27
N ALA A 65 -2.07 1.38 -6.92
CA ALA A 65 -1.66 2.78 -7.03
C ALA A 65 -1.48 3.46 -5.65
N ALA A 66 -2.36 3.18 -4.70
CA ALA A 66 -2.25 3.71 -3.35
C ALA A 66 -1.00 3.25 -2.59
N ILE A 67 -0.66 1.96 -2.70
CA ILE A 67 0.57 1.41 -2.13
C ILE A 67 1.78 2.08 -2.79
N ILE A 68 1.83 2.17 -4.12
CA ILE A 68 2.92 2.86 -4.83
C ILE A 68 3.06 4.32 -4.37
N SER A 69 1.94 5.02 -4.17
CA SER A 69 1.95 6.40 -3.66
C SER A 69 2.52 6.45 -2.25
N ARG A 70 2.13 5.54 -1.35
CA ARG A 70 2.65 5.49 0.01
C ARG A 70 4.14 5.12 0.07
N GLU A 71 4.54 4.12 -0.71
CA GLU A 71 5.87 3.52 -0.64
C GLU A 71 6.96 4.38 -1.30
N SER A 72 6.67 4.93 -2.48
CA SER A 72 7.72 5.55 -3.30
C SER A 72 7.36 6.93 -3.84
N ARG A 73 6.17 7.44 -3.53
CA ARG A 73 5.60 8.65 -4.15
C ARG A 73 5.59 8.55 -5.68
N ALA A 74 5.20 7.37 -6.18
CA ALA A 74 5.30 6.98 -7.59
C ALA A 74 6.73 7.10 -8.15
N GLY A 75 7.71 6.55 -7.40
CA GLY A 75 9.12 6.53 -7.76
C GLY A 75 9.92 7.80 -7.41
N ASN A 76 9.27 8.89 -6.98
CA ASN A 76 9.92 10.18 -6.76
C ASN A 76 10.90 10.20 -5.57
N MET A 77 10.77 9.26 -4.63
CA MET A 77 11.71 9.10 -3.50
C MET A 77 12.81 8.07 -3.77
N LEU A 78 12.78 7.37 -4.91
CA LEU A 78 13.72 6.28 -5.17
C LEU A 78 15.01 6.78 -5.79
N VAL A 79 16.12 6.15 -5.43
CA VAL A 79 17.43 6.34 -6.06
C VAL A 79 17.80 5.03 -6.75
N ASN A 80 17.85 5.03 -8.09
CA ASN A 80 18.07 3.82 -8.91
C ASN A 80 17.15 2.65 -8.53
N GLY A 81 15.86 2.95 -8.27
CA GLY A 81 14.87 1.95 -7.90
C GLY A 81 14.91 1.52 -6.43
N ARG A 82 15.88 2.00 -5.63
CA ARG A 82 15.99 1.66 -4.21
C ARG A 82 15.44 2.77 -3.31
N GLY A 83 14.79 2.37 -2.23
CA GLY A 83 14.43 3.21 -1.09
C GLY A 83 14.83 2.53 0.22
N ASP A 84 14.29 3.01 1.34
CA ASP A 84 14.64 2.59 2.70
C ASP A 84 16.15 2.34 2.93
N HIS A 85 16.97 3.36 2.68
CA HIS A 85 18.43 3.26 2.84
C HIS A 85 19.09 2.13 2.02
N GLY A 86 18.44 1.68 0.94
CA GLY A 86 18.92 0.63 0.06
C GLY A 86 18.33 -0.75 0.34
N LYS A 87 17.41 -0.90 1.31
CA LYS A 87 16.83 -2.17 1.75
C LYS A 87 15.58 -2.62 1.00
N ALA A 88 14.99 -1.72 0.21
CA ALA A 88 13.75 -2.01 -0.49
C ALA A 88 13.82 -1.65 -1.98
N TRP A 89 13.23 -2.51 -2.81
CA TRP A 89 13.26 -2.44 -4.26
C TRP A 89 11.92 -2.00 -4.86
N GLY A 90 12.00 -1.08 -5.81
CA GLY A 90 10.95 -0.74 -6.76
C GLY A 90 9.75 0.02 -6.20
N LEU A 91 8.77 0.26 -7.07
CA LEU A 91 7.63 1.16 -6.83
C LEU A 91 6.82 0.83 -5.57
N MET A 92 6.67 -0.46 -5.26
CA MET A 92 5.98 -0.99 -4.08
C MET A 92 6.92 -1.44 -2.95
N GLN A 93 8.23 -1.12 -3.04
CA GLN A 93 9.23 -1.32 -1.99
C GLN A 93 9.25 -2.75 -1.40
N VAL A 94 9.53 -3.74 -2.25
CA VAL A 94 9.76 -5.11 -1.80
C VAL A 94 11.07 -5.15 -1.00
N ASP A 95 10.99 -5.56 0.26
CA ASP A 95 12.11 -5.61 1.20
C ASP A 95 13.01 -6.83 0.89
N ASP A 96 14.24 -6.54 0.44
CA ASP A 96 15.28 -7.51 0.11
C ASP A 96 16.36 -7.63 1.19
N ASP A 97 16.17 -6.98 2.34
CA ASP A 97 17.07 -7.08 3.50
C ASP A 97 16.93 -8.46 4.16
N PRO A 98 18.03 -9.22 4.32
CA PRO A 98 18.02 -10.49 5.05
C PRO A 98 17.56 -10.38 6.51
N GLU A 99 17.70 -9.20 7.11
CA GLU A 99 17.22 -8.92 8.47
C GLU A 99 15.75 -8.45 8.50
N GLY A 100 15.15 -8.23 7.33
CA GLY A 100 13.77 -7.77 7.13
C GLY A 100 12.91 -8.81 6.39
N GLY A 101 12.31 -8.38 5.28
CA GLY A 101 11.43 -9.20 4.44
C GLY A 101 12.12 -10.35 3.71
N ASN A 102 13.43 -10.21 3.43
CA ASN A 102 14.27 -11.23 2.80
C ASN A 102 13.67 -11.82 1.52
N HIS A 103 13.08 -10.97 0.67
CA HIS A 103 12.53 -11.37 -0.61
C HIS A 103 13.60 -11.30 -1.71
N GLU A 104 13.65 -12.31 -2.59
CA GLU A 104 14.42 -12.22 -3.83
C GLU A 104 13.66 -11.33 -4.82
N VAL A 105 14.23 -10.21 -5.24
CA VAL A 105 13.54 -9.22 -6.07
C VAL A 105 13.36 -9.69 -7.52
N GLU A 106 12.19 -9.41 -8.11
CA GLU A 106 11.85 -9.79 -9.48
C GLU A 106 11.67 -8.57 -10.39
N GLY A 107 12.35 -8.58 -11.54
CA GLY A 107 12.23 -7.57 -12.59
C GLY A 107 12.82 -6.19 -12.24
N ASP A 108 12.69 -5.25 -13.19
CA ASP A 108 13.11 -3.87 -12.97
C ASP A 108 12.20 -3.16 -11.96
N TRP A 109 12.74 -2.15 -11.28
CA TRP A 109 12.11 -1.41 -10.18
C TRP A 109 10.70 -0.84 -10.49
N ASP A 110 10.39 -0.59 -11.75
CA ASP A 110 9.08 -0.09 -12.22
C ASP A 110 8.37 -1.04 -13.21
N SER A 111 8.84 -2.29 -13.31
CA SER A 111 8.37 -3.30 -14.24
C SER A 111 7.00 -3.87 -13.84
N LYS A 112 6.36 -4.57 -14.78
CA LYS A 112 5.11 -5.29 -14.47
C LYS A 112 5.40 -6.48 -13.54
N GLU A 113 6.53 -7.13 -13.74
CA GLU A 113 7.06 -8.24 -12.95
C GLU A 113 7.17 -7.85 -11.48
N HIS A 114 7.80 -6.70 -11.19
CA HIS A 114 7.89 -6.13 -9.84
C HIS A 114 6.50 -5.90 -9.22
N LEU A 115 5.59 -5.26 -9.96
CA LEU A 115 4.22 -5.02 -9.45
C LEU A 115 3.47 -6.33 -9.21
N CYS A 116 3.66 -7.35 -10.07
CA CYS A 116 3.09 -8.68 -9.89
C CYS A 116 3.63 -9.37 -8.63
N GLN A 117 4.92 -9.25 -8.37
CA GLN A 117 5.56 -9.80 -7.17
C GLN A 117 5.03 -9.14 -5.90
N ALA A 118 5.11 -7.81 -5.80
CA ALA A 118 4.66 -7.05 -4.65
C ALA A 118 3.16 -7.25 -4.37
N THR A 119 2.33 -7.28 -5.41
CA THR A 119 0.90 -7.59 -5.27
C THR A 119 0.67 -9.03 -4.78
N GLY A 120 1.52 -9.97 -5.19
CA GLY A 120 1.50 -11.35 -4.68
C GLY A 120 1.82 -11.42 -3.19
N ILE A 121 2.81 -10.67 -2.72
CA ILE A 121 3.18 -10.55 -1.29
C ILE A 121 1.99 -9.98 -0.50
N LEU A 122 1.35 -8.91 -0.98
CA LEU A 122 0.13 -8.36 -0.38
C LEU A 122 -0.99 -9.41 -0.26
N ILE A 123 -1.25 -10.17 -1.33
CA ILE A 123 -2.26 -11.24 -1.30
C ILE A 123 -1.91 -12.29 -0.24
N GLY A 124 -0.64 -12.66 -0.14
CA GLY A 124 -0.13 -13.55 0.91
C GLY A 124 -0.49 -13.03 2.31
N PHE A 125 -0.23 -11.75 2.59
CA PHE A 125 -0.58 -11.15 3.87
C PHE A 125 -2.09 -11.06 4.12
N ILE A 126 -2.89 -10.71 3.11
CA ILE A 126 -4.35 -10.71 3.24
C ILE A 126 -4.86 -12.11 3.63
N ASN A 127 -4.32 -13.16 3.02
CA ASN A 127 -4.70 -14.54 3.36
C ASN A 127 -4.25 -14.93 4.78
N ARG A 128 -3.04 -14.56 5.20
CA ARG A 128 -2.59 -14.78 6.59
C ARG A 128 -3.49 -14.09 7.60
N ILE A 129 -3.93 -12.86 7.32
CA ILE A 129 -4.86 -12.13 8.19
C ILE A 129 -6.26 -12.76 8.20
N ARG A 130 -6.74 -13.30 7.08
CA ARG A 130 -7.99 -14.07 7.03
C ARG A 130 -7.93 -15.28 7.95
N ASP A 131 -6.84 -16.03 7.89
CA ASP A 131 -6.66 -17.22 8.71
C ASP A 131 -6.50 -16.87 10.20
N LYS A 132 -5.77 -15.78 10.49
CA LYS A 132 -5.55 -15.28 11.85
C LYS A 132 -6.82 -14.70 12.49
N PHE A 133 -7.68 -14.06 11.69
CA PHE A 133 -8.90 -13.38 12.15
C PHE A 133 -10.12 -13.77 11.29
N PRO A 134 -10.61 -15.02 11.39
CA PRO A 134 -11.71 -15.50 10.56
C PRO A 134 -13.06 -14.82 10.87
N GLY A 135 -13.19 -14.19 12.05
CA GLY A 135 -14.39 -13.43 12.44
C GLY A 135 -14.42 -12.00 11.90
N TRP A 136 -13.36 -11.51 11.28
CA TRP A 136 -13.34 -10.18 10.64
C TRP A 136 -14.09 -10.21 9.31
N THR A 137 -14.67 -9.08 8.93
CA THR A 137 -15.21 -8.92 7.58
C THR A 137 -14.09 -8.91 6.53
N SER A 138 -14.42 -9.14 5.27
CA SER A 138 -13.42 -9.07 4.19
C SER A 138 -12.76 -7.69 4.09
N GLU A 139 -13.49 -6.60 4.37
CA GLU A 139 -12.94 -5.24 4.43
C GLU A 139 -11.94 -5.07 5.58
N GLN A 140 -12.24 -5.62 6.76
CA GLN A 140 -11.33 -5.60 7.91
C GLN A 140 -10.07 -6.43 7.64
N GLN A 141 -10.23 -7.60 7.01
CA GLN A 141 -9.12 -8.46 6.61
C GLN A 141 -8.24 -7.80 5.55
N LEU A 142 -8.84 -7.08 4.59
CA LEU A 142 -8.09 -6.29 3.61
C LEU A 142 -7.23 -5.24 4.31
N LYS A 143 -7.81 -4.48 5.24
CA LYS A 143 -7.09 -3.47 6.00
C LYS A 143 -5.96 -4.07 6.85
N GLY A 144 -6.21 -5.19 7.51
CA GLY A 144 -5.18 -5.92 8.25
C GLY A 144 -4.07 -6.43 7.34
N GLY A 145 -4.39 -6.90 6.12
CA GLY A 145 -3.40 -7.33 5.13
C GLY A 145 -2.51 -6.18 4.66
N LEU A 146 -3.06 -4.97 4.51
CA LEU A 146 -2.29 -3.76 4.21
C LEU A 146 -1.37 -3.37 5.36
N ALA A 147 -1.84 -3.43 6.61
CA ALA A 147 -0.99 -3.19 7.76
C ALA A 147 0.15 -4.22 7.79
N ALA A 148 -0.17 -5.51 7.66
CA ALA A 148 0.79 -6.60 7.62
C ALA A 148 1.82 -6.48 6.49
N TYR A 149 1.47 -5.89 5.34
CA TYR A 149 2.42 -5.60 4.27
C TYR A 149 3.59 -4.72 4.74
N ASN A 150 3.35 -3.78 5.67
CA ASN A 150 4.39 -2.88 6.19
C ASN A 150 5.22 -3.45 7.34
N MET A 151 4.69 -4.43 8.09
CA MET A 151 5.19 -4.76 9.45
C MET A 151 5.14 -6.26 9.79
N GLY A 152 4.71 -7.09 8.85
CA GLY A 152 4.45 -8.51 9.04
C GLY A 152 3.15 -8.81 9.79
N ASP A 153 2.50 -9.93 9.45
CA ASP A 153 1.22 -10.34 10.05
C ASP A 153 1.29 -10.61 11.55
N GLY A 154 2.47 -10.92 12.10
CA GLY A 154 2.70 -11.15 13.52
C GLY A 154 2.33 -9.96 14.41
N ASN A 155 2.47 -8.75 13.89
CA ASN A 155 2.25 -7.50 14.62
C ASN A 155 0.81 -6.95 14.48
N VAL A 156 -0.06 -7.58 13.68
CA VAL A 156 -1.49 -7.25 13.63
C VAL A 156 -2.21 -8.01 14.76
N HIS A 157 -2.64 -7.29 15.81
CA HIS A 157 -3.25 -7.90 17.00
C HIS A 157 -4.76 -7.71 17.13
N SER A 158 -5.29 -6.59 16.63
CA SER A 158 -6.72 -6.25 16.68
C SER A 158 -7.09 -5.31 15.53
N TYR A 159 -8.38 -5.15 15.24
CA TYR A 159 -8.82 -4.25 14.18
C TYR A 159 -8.73 -2.78 14.61
N GLN A 160 -9.06 -2.51 15.88
CA GLN A 160 -9.07 -1.15 16.45
C GLN A 160 -7.67 -0.52 16.44
N ASN A 161 -6.64 -1.33 16.69
CA ASN A 161 -5.24 -0.90 16.74
C ASN A 161 -4.42 -1.50 15.59
N VAL A 162 -5.05 -1.73 14.43
CA VAL A 162 -4.44 -2.45 13.29
C VAL A 162 -3.11 -1.83 12.82
N ASP A 163 -2.96 -0.52 12.96
CA ASP A 163 -1.78 0.23 12.54
C ASP A 163 -0.80 0.59 13.67
N GLU A 164 -1.03 0.18 14.93
CA GLU A 164 -0.27 0.74 16.08
C GLU A 164 1.27 0.57 15.97
N ARG A 165 1.69 -0.46 15.24
CA ARG A 165 3.09 -0.85 15.00
C ARG A 165 3.55 -0.63 13.55
N THR A 166 2.71 -0.02 12.71
CA THR A 166 3.09 0.36 11.35
C THR A 166 3.88 1.67 11.35
N THR A 167 4.60 1.93 10.26
CA THR A 167 5.30 3.20 10.02
C THR A 167 4.30 4.36 10.07
N GLY A 168 4.59 5.41 10.84
CA GLY A 168 3.67 6.55 11.04
C GLY A 168 2.39 6.21 11.83
N LYS A 169 2.24 4.96 12.30
CA LYS A 169 1.07 4.42 12.99
C LYS A 169 -0.24 4.61 12.21
N ASP A 170 -0.16 4.59 10.89
CA ASP A 170 -1.26 4.95 9.99
C ASP A 170 -1.24 4.21 8.65
N TYR A 171 -0.36 3.21 8.45
CA TYR A 171 -0.06 2.71 7.11
C TYR A 171 -1.31 2.23 6.37
N SER A 172 -2.10 1.33 6.96
CA SER A 172 -3.31 0.83 6.29
C SER A 172 -4.38 1.90 6.20
N ASN A 173 -4.52 2.78 7.20
CA ASN A 173 -5.46 3.90 7.15
C ASN A 173 -5.15 4.84 5.98
N ASP A 174 -3.91 5.31 5.87
CA ASP A 174 -3.48 6.20 4.81
C ASP A 174 -3.61 5.54 3.43
N VAL A 175 -3.13 4.30 3.27
CA VAL A 175 -3.24 3.56 1.99
C VAL A 175 -4.70 3.39 1.56
N VAL A 176 -5.60 3.03 2.49
CA VAL A 176 -7.05 2.91 2.17
C VAL A 176 -7.61 4.24 1.68
N ALA A 177 -7.28 5.36 2.34
CA ALA A 177 -7.77 6.67 1.94
C ALA A 177 -7.20 7.09 0.57
N ARG A 178 -5.91 6.84 0.31
CA ARG A 178 -5.31 7.07 -1.02
C ARG A 178 -5.99 6.21 -2.10
N ALA A 179 -6.30 4.95 -1.80
CA ALA A 179 -6.98 4.05 -2.73
C ALA A 179 -8.40 4.52 -3.06
N GLN A 180 -9.15 5.00 -2.07
CA GLN A 180 -10.46 5.60 -2.28
C GLN A 180 -10.39 6.83 -3.18
N TRP A 181 -9.34 7.66 -3.05
CA TRP A 181 -9.08 8.77 -3.96
C TRP A 181 -8.73 8.29 -5.38
N TYR A 182 -7.82 7.33 -5.54
CA TYR A 182 -7.46 6.81 -6.87
C TYR A 182 -8.66 6.18 -7.60
N LYS A 183 -9.54 5.50 -6.87
CA LYS A 183 -10.76 4.89 -7.41
C LYS A 183 -11.79 5.92 -7.85
N THR A 184 -11.94 7.02 -7.11
CA THR A 184 -13.02 8.00 -7.34
C THR A 184 -12.59 9.21 -8.17
N LYS A 185 -11.30 9.55 -8.17
CA LYS A 185 -10.74 10.75 -8.81
C LYS A 185 -9.54 10.45 -9.70
N GLY A 186 -8.73 9.45 -9.36
CA GLY A 186 -7.54 9.06 -10.12
C GLY A 186 -7.80 8.17 -11.34
N GLY A 187 -9.02 7.63 -11.50
CA GLY A 187 -9.42 6.81 -12.64
C GLY A 187 -8.80 5.41 -12.67
N PHE A 188 -8.47 4.84 -11.51
CA PHE A 188 -7.97 3.47 -11.35
C PHE A 188 -9.08 2.48 -10.95
#